data_AF-A0A344LFU9-F1
#
_entry.id   AF-A0A344LFU9-F1
#
_cell.length_a   1.000
_cell.length_b   1.000
_cell.length_c   1.000
_cell.angle_alpha   90.00
_cell.angle_beta   90.00
_cell.angle_gamma   90.00
#
_symmetry.space_group_name_H-M   'P 1'
#
loop_
_entity.id
_entity.type
_entity.pdbx_description
1 polymer ?
#
loop_
_entity_poly.entity_id
_entity_poly.type
_entity_poly.pdbx_seq_one_letter_code
_entity_poly.pdbx_strand_id
1 'polypeptide(L)'
;MSAPARVLLAAFETGTELAEVARALRDEGLEVIYAGVLGSAAEVLSAAEQEDPALVAVSPADPDGAIAAAGVEVVAFRTVQEGVDRVKMATRPRSRPRR
;
A
#
# COMPACT_ATOMS: atom_id res chain seq x y z
N MET A 1 3.77 -18.83 -13.06
CA MET A 1 2.88 -18.29 -12.03
C MET A 1 3.37 -16.88 -11.73
N SER A 2 2.54 -15.85 -11.86
CA SER A 2 2.94 -14.49 -11.45
C SER A 2 3.05 -14.49 -9.92
N ALA A 3 4.12 -13.93 -9.36
CA ALA A 3 4.21 -13.75 -7.91
C ALA A 3 3.05 -12.86 -7.42
N PRO A 4 2.53 -13.06 -6.20
CA PRO A 4 1.53 -12.18 -5.61
C PRO A 4 2.07 -10.75 -5.53
N ALA A 5 1.19 -9.75 -5.70
CA ALA A 5 1.59 -8.35 -5.59
C ALA A 5 2.04 -8.05 -4.14
N ARG A 6 3.25 -7.49 -3.99
CA ARG A 6 3.83 -7.08 -2.71
C ARG A 6 3.35 -5.69 -2.37
N VAL A 7 2.67 -5.53 -1.25
CA VAL A 7 2.08 -4.27 -0.80
C VAL A 7 2.74 -3.83 0.50
N LEU A 8 3.38 -2.66 0.47
CA LEU A 8 3.85 -2.00 1.70
C LEU A 8 2.69 -1.23 2.33
N LEU A 9 2.39 -1.53 3.59
CA LEU A 9 1.29 -0.93 4.32
C LEU A 9 1.82 -0.11 5.51
N ALA A 10 1.57 1.20 5.49
CA ALA A 10 2.03 2.13 6.52
C ALA A 10 0.93 3.13 6.93
N ALA A 11 1.08 3.75 8.10
CA ALA A 11 0.24 4.85 8.57
C ALA A 11 1.11 6.02 9.03
N PHE A 12 0.59 7.25 8.91
CA PHE A 12 1.26 8.45 9.45
C PHE A 12 0.85 8.77 10.89
N GLU A 13 -0.25 8.19 11.36
CA GLU A 13 -0.85 8.49 12.65
C GLU A 13 -1.17 7.19 13.41
N THR A 14 -1.23 7.29 14.73
CA THR A 14 -1.67 6.17 15.59
C THR A 14 -3.19 6.04 15.59
N GLY A 15 -3.72 4.88 15.99
CA GLY A 15 -5.16 4.64 16.02
C GLY A 15 -5.78 4.29 14.67
N THR A 16 -4.97 4.19 13.60
CA THR A 16 -5.40 3.61 12.34
C THR A 16 -5.65 2.11 12.50
N GLU A 17 -6.73 1.60 11.93
CA GLU A 17 -7.08 0.17 11.83
C GLU A 17 -6.16 -0.59 10.83
N LEU A 18 -4.86 -0.28 10.84
CA LEU A 18 -3.87 -0.75 9.88
C LEU A 18 -3.67 -2.26 9.93
N ALA A 19 -3.70 -2.85 11.13
CA ALA A 19 -3.58 -4.29 11.31
C ALA A 19 -4.78 -5.05 10.70
N GLU A 20 -5.97 -4.45 10.74
CA GLU A 20 -7.19 -5.03 10.17
C GLU A 20 -7.14 -5.01 8.65
N VAL A 21 -6.65 -3.91 8.06
CA VAL A 21 -6.34 -3.84 6.62
C VAL A 21 -5.32 -4.90 6.24
N ALA A 22 -4.22 -5.01 6.99
CA ALA A 22 -3.16 -5.98 6.70
C ALA A 22 -3.69 -7.41 6.69
N ARG A 23 -4.54 -7.74 7.67
CA ARG A 23 -5.18 -9.05 7.78
C ARG A 23 -6.12 -9.30 6.60
N ALA A 24 -7.03 -8.38 6.32
CA ALA A 24 -7.99 -8.51 5.23
C ALA A 24 -7.31 -8.69 3.86
N LEU A 25 -6.22 -7.95 3.60
CA LEU A 25 -5.44 -8.09 2.37
C LEU A 25 -4.72 -9.44 2.27
N ARG A 26 -4.16 -9.95 3.38
CA ARG A 26 -3.54 -11.29 3.43
C ARG A 26 -4.55 -12.40 3.24
N ASP A 27 -5.76 -12.26 3.80
CA ASP A 27 -6.87 -13.20 3.63
C ASP A 27 -7.31 -13.28 2.15
N GLU A 28 -7.10 -12.21 1.38
CA GLU A 28 -7.31 -12.15 -0.08
C GLU A 28 -6.13 -12.72 -0.90
N GLY A 29 -5.07 -13.19 -0.23
CA GLY A 29 -3.89 -13.79 -0.85
C GLY A 29 -2.82 -12.81 -1.36
N LEU A 30 -2.88 -11.54 -0.93
CA LEU A 30 -1.84 -10.54 -1.22
C LEU A 30 -0.66 -10.70 -0.26
N GLU A 31 0.54 -10.38 -0.74
CA GLU A 31 1.72 -10.30 0.11
C GLU A 31 1.78 -8.89 0.73
N VAL A 32 1.66 -8.81 2.07
CA VAL A 32 1.60 -7.53 2.78
C VAL A 32 2.80 -7.37 3.71
N ILE A 33 3.62 -6.38 3.40
CA ILE A 33 4.70 -5.87 4.25
C ILE A 33 4.07 -4.84 5.20
N TYR A 34 3.96 -5.20 6.46
CA TYR A 34 3.36 -4.34 7.48
C TYR A 34 4.45 -3.47 8.12
N ALA A 35 4.54 -2.21 7.72
CA ALA A 35 5.54 -1.26 8.24
C ALA A 35 5.07 -0.54 9.52
N GLY A 36 3.76 -0.57 9.82
CA GLY A 36 3.21 0.08 11.00
C GLY A 36 3.10 1.60 10.81
N VAL A 37 3.33 2.36 11.89
CA VAL A 37 3.27 3.82 11.87
C VAL A 37 4.65 4.39 11.53
N LEU A 38 4.75 5.13 10.43
CA LEU A 38 5.93 5.86 9.97
C LEU A 38 5.62 7.35 10.04
N GLY A 39 6.48 8.13 10.71
CA GLY A 39 6.26 9.55 11.01
C GLY A 39 6.49 10.50 9.82
N SER A 40 6.95 10.02 8.67
CA SER A 40 7.16 10.87 7.49
C SER A 40 7.12 10.12 6.16
N ALA A 41 6.87 10.85 5.06
CA ALA A 41 6.94 10.30 3.70
C ALA A 41 8.34 9.76 3.36
N ALA A 42 9.40 10.35 3.91
CA ALA A 42 10.77 9.89 3.71
C ALA A 42 11.02 8.50 4.32
N GLU A 43 10.44 8.22 5.48
CA GLU A 43 10.52 6.88 6.09
C GLU A 43 9.74 5.85 5.26
N VAL A 44 8.58 6.22 4.72
CA VAL A 44 7.82 5.35 3.82
C VAL A 44 8.60 5.06 2.54
N LEU A 45 9.24 6.07 1.95
CA LEU A 45 10.09 5.91 0.76
C LEU A 45 11.29 5.00 1.03
N SER A 46 11.99 5.20 2.15
CA SER A 46 13.10 4.34 2.54
C SER A 46 12.65 2.88 2.73
N ALA A 47 11.48 2.65 3.33
CA ALA A 47 10.90 1.32 3.43
C ALA A 47 10.52 0.74 2.06
N ALA A 48 9.97 1.55 1.15
CA ALA A 48 9.65 1.12 -0.20
C ALA A 48 10.91 0.78 -1.01
N GLU A 49 12.00 1.53 -0.87
CA GLU A 49 13.28 1.24 -1.53
C GLU A 49 13.90 -0.07 -1.03
N GLN A 50 13.83 -0.35 0.27
CA GLN A 50 14.39 -1.57 0.86
C GLN A 50 13.59 -2.82 0.48
N GLU A 51 12.26 -2.69 0.47
CA GLU A 51 11.37 -3.83 0.33
C GLU A 51 10.93 -4.08 -1.11
N ASP A 52 11.10 -3.10 -2.02
CA ASP A 52 10.68 -3.13 -3.42
C ASP A 52 9.21 -3.60 -3.59
N PRO A 53 8.24 -2.88 -3.01
CA PRO A 53 6.83 -3.24 -3.13
C PRO A 53 6.31 -2.85 -4.51
N ALA A 54 5.35 -3.64 -5.02
CA ALA A 54 4.60 -3.27 -6.22
C ALA A 54 3.64 -2.09 -5.97
N LEU A 55 3.23 -1.89 -4.71
CA LEU A 55 2.28 -0.84 -4.31
C LEU A 55 2.55 -0.40 -2.88
N VAL A 56 2.43 0.90 -2.60
CA VAL A 56 2.45 1.45 -1.25
C VAL A 56 1.04 1.90 -0.85
N ALA A 57 0.52 1.38 0.25
CA ALA A 57 -0.77 1.75 0.83
C ALA A 57 -0.54 2.54 2.13
N VAL A 58 -1.05 3.77 2.19
CA VAL A 58 -0.88 4.68 3.34
C VAL A 58 -2.21 5.17 3.91
N SER A 59 -2.25 5.35 5.23
CA SER A 59 -3.38 5.97 5.94
C SER A 59 -2.94 7.22 6.72
N PRO A 60 -3.72 8.32 6.72
CA PRO A 60 -4.98 8.55 6.00
C PRO A 60 -4.80 8.96 4.52
N ALA A 61 -3.77 9.74 4.21
CA ALA A 61 -3.36 10.08 2.85
C ALA A 61 -1.90 10.53 2.86
N ASP A 62 -1.19 10.36 1.75
CA ASP A 62 0.11 10.99 1.52
C ASP A 62 -0.11 12.52 1.52
N PRO A 63 0.28 13.23 2.60
CA PRO A 63 -0.15 14.60 2.83
C PRO A 63 0.37 15.56 1.75
N ASP A 64 1.54 15.26 1.17
CA ASP A 64 2.24 16.12 0.23
C ASP A 64 2.36 15.51 -1.18
N GLY A 65 1.84 14.30 -1.38
CA GLY A 65 2.05 13.53 -2.63
C GLY A 65 3.52 13.17 -2.86
N ALA A 66 4.36 13.26 -1.84
CA ALA A 66 5.80 13.10 -1.93
C ALA A 66 6.19 11.68 -2.34
N ILE A 67 5.41 10.68 -1.91
CA ILE A 67 5.66 9.27 -2.25
C ILE A 67 5.31 9.03 -3.72
N ALA A 68 4.17 9.57 -4.17
CA ALA A 68 3.76 9.46 -5.57
C ALA A 68 4.73 10.20 -6.52
N ALA A 69 5.27 11.34 -6.09
CA ALA A 69 6.26 12.10 -6.85
C ALA A 69 7.58 11.34 -7.07
N ALA A 70 7.91 10.38 -6.20
CA ALA A 70 9.07 9.50 -6.36
C ALA A 70 8.86 8.38 -7.39
N GLY A 71 7.69 8.31 -8.03
CA GLY A 71 7.37 7.31 -9.05
C GLY A 71 6.88 5.97 -8.49
N VAL A 72 6.58 5.91 -7.19
CA VAL A 72 5.98 4.75 -6.53
C VAL A 72 4.47 4.80 -6.68
N GLU A 73 3.82 3.66 -6.96
CA GLU A 73 2.35 3.60 -6.99
C GLU A 73 1.81 3.66 -5.55
N VAL A 74 0.98 4.67 -5.26
CA VAL A 74 0.48 4.94 -3.90
C VAL A 74 -1.04 4.89 -3.86
N VAL A 75 -1.57 4.23 -2.84
CA VAL A 75 -2.98 4.21 -2.47
C VAL A 75 -3.16 4.81 -1.08
N ALA A 76 -3.87 5.93 -1.01
CA ALA A 76 -4.32 6.51 0.24
C ALA A 76 -5.68 5.94 0.65
N PHE A 77 -5.89 5.71 1.95
CA PHE A 77 -7.17 5.28 2.51
C PHE A 77 -7.37 5.77 3.94
N ARG A 78 -8.64 6.00 4.33
CA ARG A 78 -9.00 6.47 5.68
C ARG A 78 -9.72 5.44 6.53
N THR A 79 -10.23 4.38 5.90
CA THR A 79 -10.98 3.31 6.57
C THR A 79 -10.48 1.95 6.11
N VAL A 80 -10.78 0.90 6.88
CA VAL A 80 -10.38 -0.47 6.51
C VAL A 80 -10.94 -0.86 5.15
N GLN A 81 -12.24 -0.66 4.97
CA GLN A 81 -12.93 -1.02 3.73
C GLN A 81 -12.32 -0.31 2.52
N GLU A 82 -12.05 1.00 2.64
CA GLU A 82 -11.43 1.78 1.58
C GLU A 82 -10.01 1.27 1.25
N GLY A 83 -9.22 0.95 2.28
CA GLY A 83 -7.86 0.42 2.09
C GLY A 83 -7.88 -0.90 1.34
N VAL A 84 -8.75 -1.82 1.74
CA VAL A 84 -8.91 -3.13 1.09
C VAL A 84 -9.36 -2.96 -0.36
N ASP A 85 -10.42 -2.20 -0.61
CA ASP A 85 -10.98 -2.05 -1.96
C ASP A 85 -9.99 -1.38 -2.91
N ARG A 86 -9.32 -0.31 -2.48
CA ARG A 86 -8.39 0.41 -3.34
C ARG A 86 -7.13 -0.41 -3.65
N VAL A 87 -6.57 -1.11 -2.66
CA VAL A 87 -5.42 -2.00 -2.90
C VAL A 87 -5.82 -3.13 -3.84
N LYS A 88 -7.00 -3.73 -3.67
CA LYS A 88 -7.50 -4.75 -4.60
C LYS A 88 -7.66 -4.20 -6.02
N MET A 89 -8.18 -2.98 -6.16
CA MET A 89 -8.33 -2.35 -7.47
C MET A 89 -6.99 -2.05 -8.14
N ALA A 90 -5.97 -1.64 -7.37
CA ALA A 90 -4.63 -1.34 -7.86
C ALA A 90 -3.83 -2.61 -8.21
N THR A 91 -3.98 -3.68 -7.43
CA THR A 91 -3.24 -4.94 -7.61
C THR A 91 -3.88 -5.89 -8.63
N ARG A 92 -5.11 -5.62 -9.09
CA ARG A 92 -5.74 -6.39 -10.17
C ARG A 92 -4.85 -6.34 -11.42
N PRO A 93 -4.58 -7.49 -12.08
CA PRO A 93 -3.81 -7.49 -13.31
C PRO A 93 -4.55 -6.63 -14.34
N ARG A 94 -3.98 -5.45 -14.65
CA ARG A 94 -4.42 -4.64 -15.77
C ARG A 94 -4.28 -5.52 -17.00
N SER A 95 -5.41 -6.00 -17.51
CA SER A 95 -5.46 -6.81 -18.71
C SER A 95 -4.83 -5.97 -19.83
N ARG A 96 -3.56 -6.24 -20.17
CA ARG A 96 -2.92 -5.62 -21.34
C ARG A 96 -3.84 -5.92 -22.53
N PRO A 97 -4.32 -4.93 -23.29
CA PRO A 97 -4.93 -5.23 -24.57
C PRO A 97 -3.84 -5.88 -25.42
N ARG A 98 -3.99 -7.18 -25.68
CA ARG A 98 -3.20 -7.88 -26.69
C ARG A 98 -3.50 -7.19 -28.03
N ARG A 99 -2.55 -6.42 -28.55
CA ARG A 99 -2.49 -6.06 -29.96
C ARG A 99 -1.68 -7.10 -30.70
#